data_AF-A0A0T7BX69-F1
#
_entry.id   AF-A0A0T7BX69-F1
#
_cell.length_a   1.000
_cell.length_b   1.000
_cell.length_c   1.000
_cell.angle_alpha   90.00
_cell.angle_beta   90.00
_cell.angle_gamma   90.00
#
_symmetry.space_group_name_H-M   'P 1'
#
loop_
_entity.id
_entity.type
_entity.pdbx_description
1 polymer ?
#
loop_
_entity_poly.entity_id
_entity_poly.type
_entity_poly.pdbx_seq_one_letter_code
_entity_poly.pdbx_strand_id
1 'polypeptide(L)'
;MVFDPNFLNDNFEEHPHQHLSDNFEEQSNQLLKYLQHQSPEVLAIVAQSVSPEIKQIISQNVQGLVGMLPTENFNVQITTDRDNLAGLLASAMMTGYFLRQMEQRMHLDISVNGQ
;
A
#
# COMPACT_ATOMS: atom_id res chain seq x y z
N MET A 1 -7.63 -13.83 -7.45
CA MET A 1 -8.11 -12.44 -7.59
C MET A 1 -7.02 -11.70 -8.32
N VAL A 2 -7.31 -11.22 -9.53
CA VAL A 2 -6.37 -10.44 -10.36
C VAL A 2 -6.60 -8.97 -10.00
N PHE A 3 -5.53 -8.26 -9.68
CA PHE A 3 -5.60 -6.82 -9.43
C PHE A 3 -5.81 -6.11 -10.76
N ASP A 4 -6.95 -5.42 -10.90
CA ASP A 4 -7.24 -4.58 -12.06
C ASP A 4 -6.82 -3.13 -11.75
N PRO A 5 -5.83 -2.56 -12.45
CA PRO A 5 -5.36 -1.20 -12.22
C PRO A 5 -6.30 -0.10 -12.76
N ASN A 6 -7.35 -0.46 -13.53
CA ASN A 6 -8.25 0.50 -14.17
C ASN A 6 -9.51 0.83 -13.35
N PHE A 7 -9.66 0.27 -12.15
CA PHE A 7 -10.83 0.53 -11.30
C PHE A 7 -11.03 2.02 -10.93
N LEU A 8 -9.99 2.85 -11.09
CA LEU A 8 -10.02 4.29 -10.85
C LEU A 8 -10.57 5.10 -12.04
N ASN A 9 -10.80 4.48 -13.19
CA ASN A 9 -11.25 5.14 -14.41
C ASN A 9 -12.71 4.80 -14.78
N ASP A 10 -13.42 4.03 -13.95
CA ASP A 10 -14.84 3.78 -14.16
C ASP A 10 -15.64 5.03 -13.81
N ASN A 11 -16.27 5.62 -14.82
CA ASN A 11 -17.25 6.69 -14.64
C ASN A 11 -18.45 6.11 -13.87
N PHE A 12 -18.58 6.55 -12.61
CA PHE A 12 -19.48 6.03 -11.57
C PHE A 12 -21.01 6.07 -11.87
N GLU A 13 -21.47 6.34 -13.09
CA GLU A 13 -22.88 6.66 -13.36
C GLU A 13 -23.77 5.51 -13.89
N GLU A 14 -23.26 4.31 -14.22
CA GLU A 14 -24.11 3.28 -14.88
C GLU A 14 -24.25 1.90 -14.23
N HIS A 15 -23.82 1.69 -12.99
CA HIS A 15 -24.03 0.39 -12.33
C HIS A 15 -24.83 0.47 -11.00
N PRO A 16 -26.09 0.00 -10.99
CA PRO A 16 -26.90 -0.04 -9.79
C PRO A 16 -26.36 -1.12 -8.84
N HIS A 17 -26.07 -0.71 -7.60
CA HIS A 17 -26.06 -1.49 -6.36
C HIS A 17 -25.63 -2.96 -6.48
N GLN A 18 -24.33 -3.22 -6.75
CA GLN A 18 -23.74 -4.50 -6.34
C GLN A 18 -23.06 -4.35 -4.98
N HIS A 19 -23.83 -4.86 -4.01
CA HIS A 19 -23.57 -5.17 -2.62
C HIS A 19 -22.18 -5.76 -2.34
N LEU A 20 -21.14 -4.92 -2.36
CA LEU A 20 -19.77 -5.26 -1.89
C LEU A 20 -19.42 -4.57 -0.57
N SER A 21 -20.27 -3.70 -0.03
CA SER A 21 -20.00 -2.92 1.19
C SER A 21 -20.18 -3.69 2.51
N ASP A 22 -20.98 -4.76 2.56
CA ASP A 22 -21.38 -5.33 3.86
C ASP A 22 -20.37 -6.31 4.49
N ASN A 23 -19.28 -6.67 3.80
CA ASN A 23 -18.31 -7.66 4.34
C ASN A 23 -16.94 -7.09 4.75
N PHE A 24 -16.69 -5.80 4.52
CA PHE A 24 -15.38 -5.20 4.87
C PHE A 24 -15.36 -4.51 6.25
N GLU A 25 -16.51 -4.37 6.92
CA GLU A 25 -16.58 -3.61 8.18
C GLU A 25 -16.14 -4.37 9.45
N GLU A 26 -16.01 -5.69 9.46
CA GLU A 26 -15.79 -6.41 10.75
C GLU A 26 -14.42 -7.07 10.95
N GLN A 27 -13.55 -7.12 9.94
CA GLN A 27 -12.16 -7.55 10.15
C GLN A 27 -11.23 -6.36 10.22
N SER A 28 -11.30 -5.64 11.34
CA SER A 28 -10.33 -4.61 11.70
C SER A 28 -8.91 -5.08 11.35
N ASN A 29 -8.24 -4.36 10.45
CA ASN A 29 -6.93 -4.75 9.92
C ASN A 29 -5.96 -5.00 11.08
N GLN A 30 -5.71 -6.28 11.38
CA GLN A 30 -4.96 -6.70 12.57
C GLN A 30 -3.51 -6.25 12.50
N LEU A 31 -2.96 -6.14 11.29
CA LEU A 31 -1.63 -5.61 11.04
C LEU A 31 -1.57 -4.12 11.35
N LEU A 32 -2.56 -3.33 10.93
CA LEU A 32 -2.64 -1.91 11.26
C LEU A 32 -2.73 -1.70 12.78
N LYS A 33 -3.57 -2.48 13.46
CA LYS A 33 -3.65 -2.47 14.92
C LYS A 33 -2.31 -2.84 15.55
N TYR A 34 -1.66 -3.90 15.09
CA TYR A 34 -0.35 -4.31 15.61
C TYR A 34 0.71 -3.22 15.46
N LEU A 35 0.80 -2.58 14.29
CA LEU A 35 1.75 -1.51 13.99
C LEU A 35 1.50 -0.25 14.84
N GLN A 36 0.24 0.12 15.07
CA GLN A 36 -0.14 1.27 15.91
C GLN A 36 0.26 1.10 17.38
N HIS A 37 0.41 -0.13 17.86
CA HIS A 37 0.83 -0.42 19.24
C HIS A 37 2.34 -0.66 19.39
N GLN A 38 3.13 -0.56 18.31
CA GLN A 38 4.59 -0.68 18.40
C GLN A 38 5.24 0.58 18.97
N SER A 39 6.37 0.40 19.67
CA SER A 39 7.15 1.54 20.13
C SER A 39 7.85 2.26 18.96
N PRO A 40 8.14 3.57 19.10
CA PRO A 40 8.89 4.33 18.10
C PRO A 40 10.24 3.71 17.73
N GLU A 41 10.90 3.06 18.68
CA GLU A 41 12.20 2.39 18.46
C GLU A 41 12.08 1.17 17.55
N VAL A 42 11.02 0.37 17.71
CA VAL A 42 10.76 -0.79 16.85
C VAL A 42 10.45 -0.33 15.42
N LEU A 43 9.64 0.72 15.28
CA LEU A 43 9.34 1.31 13.97
C LEU A 43 10.60 1.88 13.30
N ALA A 44 11.51 2.49 14.07
CA ALA A 44 12.78 3.01 13.55
C ALA A 44 13.72 1.91 13.06
N ILE A 45 13.79 0.77 13.75
CA ILE A 45 14.57 -0.40 13.31
C ILE A 45 14.00 -0.97 12.02
N VAL A 46 12.67 -1.09 11.93
CA VAL A 46 11.99 -1.56 10.72
C VAL A 46 12.29 -0.62 9.55
N ALA A 47 12.19 0.70 9.73
CA ALA A 47 12.50 1.69 8.70
C ALA A 47 13.97 1.65 8.23
N GLN A 48 14.90 1.34 9.13
CA GLN A 48 16.32 1.18 8.81
C GLN A 48 16.62 -0.11 8.04
N SER A 49 15.83 -1.17 8.27
CA SER A 49 16.00 -2.48 7.62
C SER A 49 15.52 -2.53 6.16
N VAL A 50 14.85 -1.47 5.67
CA VAL A 50 14.31 -1.41 4.31
C VAL A 50 15.42 -1.11 3.29
N SER A 51 15.49 -1.91 2.23
CA SER A 51 16.47 -1.72 1.16
C SER A 51 16.23 -0.43 0.36
N PRO A 52 17.25 0.13 -0.30
CA PRO A 52 17.12 1.34 -1.13
C PRO A 52 16.06 1.20 -2.22
N GLU A 53 15.95 0.04 -2.85
CA GLU A 53 15.00 -0.25 -3.92
C GLU A 53 13.56 -0.20 -3.40
N ILE A 54 13.32 -0.78 -2.21
CA ILE A 54 12.01 -0.74 -1.56
C ILE A 54 11.65 0.69 -1.14
N LYS A 55 12.62 1.48 -0.65
CA LYS A 55 12.40 2.90 -0.35
C LYS A 55 11.94 3.69 -1.56
N GLN A 56 12.53 3.42 -2.74
CA GLN A 56 12.16 4.08 -3.99
C GLN A 56 10.73 3.74 -4.42
N ILE A 57 10.35 2.47 -4.33
CA ILE A 57 8.98 2.02 -4.66
C ILE A 57 7.94 2.61 -3.71
N ILE A 58 8.23 2.66 -2.40
CA ILE A 58 7.35 3.30 -1.41
C ILE A 58 7.20 4.80 -1.73
N SER A 59 8.29 5.48 -2.09
CA SER A 59 8.26 6.91 -2.45
C SER A 59 7.39 7.17 -3.69
N GLN A 60 7.53 6.35 -4.74
CA GLN A 60 6.72 6.45 -5.96
C GLN A 60 5.23 6.17 -5.68
N ASN A 61 4.92 5.19 -4.84
CA ASN A 61 3.55 4.89 -4.45
C ASN A 61 2.93 6.04 -3.65
N VAL A 62 3.66 6.61 -2.69
CA VAL A 62 3.20 7.81 -1.96
C VAL A 62 2.98 8.96 -2.94
N GLN A 63 3.89 9.22 -3.89
CA GLN A 63 3.71 10.26 -4.91
C GLN A 63 2.46 10.03 -5.79
N GLY A 64 2.17 8.79 -6.17
CA GLY A 64 0.96 8.44 -6.94
C GLY A 64 -0.33 8.62 -6.14
N LEU A 65 -0.26 8.43 -4.83
CA LEU A 65 -1.38 8.57 -3.91
C LEU A 65 -1.68 10.03 -3.51
N VAL A 66 -0.63 10.85 -3.45
CA VAL A 66 -0.68 12.27 -3.03
C VAL A 66 -0.89 13.22 -4.23
N GLY A 67 -0.55 12.77 -5.45
CA GLY A 67 -0.46 13.61 -6.64
C GLY A 67 0.88 14.37 -6.70
N MET A 68 1.45 14.49 -7.90
CA MET A 68 2.69 15.23 -8.10
C MET A 68 2.44 16.74 -8.06
N LEU A 69 2.77 17.38 -6.94
CA LEU A 69 3.01 18.83 -6.88
C LEU A 69 4.51 19.07 -6.66
N PRO A 70 5.17 19.95 -7.45
CA PRO A 70 6.60 20.22 -7.28
C PRO A 70 6.85 20.88 -5.92
N THR A 71 7.49 20.13 -5.02
CA THR A 71 7.73 20.49 -3.61
C THR A 71 8.65 21.70 -3.43
N GLU A 72 9.40 22.08 -4.47
CA GLU A 72 10.28 23.25 -4.47
C GLU A 72 9.49 24.58 -4.45
N ASN A 73 8.26 24.57 -4.99
CA ASN A 73 7.45 25.79 -5.21
C ASN A 73 6.12 25.80 -4.45
N PHE A 74 5.77 24.71 -3.75
CA PHE A 74 4.47 24.55 -3.11
C PHE A 74 4.58 23.85 -1.76
N ASN A 75 3.88 24.40 -0.77
CA ASN A 75 3.59 23.68 0.46
C ASN A 75 2.42 22.72 0.19
N VAL A 76 2.71 21.42 0.13
CA VAL A 76 1.70 20.39 -0.15
C VAL A 76 1.06 19.95 1.16
N GLN A 77 -0.21 20.30 1.35
CA GLN A 77 -1.01 19.84 2.48
C GLN A 77 -2.13 18.94 1.97
N ILE A 78 -2.13 17.69 2.40
CA ILE A 78 -3.21 16.74 2.10
C ILE A 78 -4.15 16.72 3.28
N THR A 79 -5.43 17.00 3.02
CA THR A 79 -6.51 16.79 3.99
C THR A 79 -7.33 15.61 3.53
N THR A 80 -7.51 14.62 4.40
CA THR A 80 -8.26 13.40 4.10
C THR A 80 -9.03 12.97 5.33
N ASP A 81 -10.14 12.27 5.14
CA ASP A 81 -10.87 11.62 6.22
C ASP A 81 -10.23 10.28 6.61
N ARG A 82 -10.74 9.69 7.69
CA ARG A 82 -10.22 8.45 8.27
C ARG A 82 -10.32 7.28 7.29
N ASP A 83 -11.37 7.21 6.49
CA ASP A 83 -11.69 6.05 5.67
C ASP A 83 -10.81 6.02 4.42
N ASN A 84 -10.66 7.18 3.78
CA ASN A 84 -9.73 7.36 2.67
C ASN A 84 -8.28 7.11 3.09
N LEU A 85 -7.86 7.59 4.27
CA LEU A 85 -6.53 7.30 4.82
C LEU A 85 -6.35 5.80 5.15
N ALA A 86 -7.37 5.15 5.69
CA ALA A 86 -7.31 3.72 5.99
C ALA A 86 -7.20 2.88 4.72
N GLY A 87 -7.93 3.23 3.66
CA GLY A 87 -7.81 2.63 2.34
C GLY A 87 -6.40 2.80 1.75
N LEU A 88 -5.82 3.99 1.94
CA LEU A 88 -4.46 4.31 1.52
C LEU A 88 -3.41 3.40 2.18
N LEU A 89 -3.53 3.22 3.49
CA LEU A 89 -2.62 2.38 4.26
C LEU A 89 -2.80 0.91 3.90
N ALA A 90 -4.05 0.47 3.70
CA ALA A 90 -4.35 -0.90 3.29
C ALA A 90 -3.74 -1.23 1.92
N SER A 91 -3.88 -0.33 0.94
CA SER A 91 -3.31 -0.53 -0.41
C SER A 91 -1.78 -0.53 -0.41
N ALA A 92 -1.16 0.35 0.38
CA ALA A 92 0.29 0.39 0.56
C ALA A 92 0.81 -0.91 1.20
N MET A 93 0.12 -1.41 2.24
CA MET A 93 0.48 -2.67 2.90
C MET A 93 0.33 -3.89 1.98
N MET A 94 -0.77 -3.99 1.23
CA MET A 94 -0.99 -5.09 0.29
C MET A 94 0.08 -5.11 -0.82
N THR A 95 0.42 -3.94 -1.35
CA THR A 95 1.50 -3.79 -2.33
C THR A 95 2.84 -4.25 -1.74
N GLY A 96 3.18 -3.83 -0.53
CA GLY A 96 4.41 -4.25 0.15
C GLY A 96 4.49 -5.77 0.35
N TYR A 97 3.39 -6.40 0.76
CA TYR A 97 3.33 -7.86 0.94
C TYR A 97 3.47 -8.62 -0.39
N PHE A 98 2.80 -8.16 -1.44
CA PHE A 98 2.91 -8.76 -2.77
C PHE A 98 4.35 -8.73 -3.30
N LEU A 99 5.03 -7.58 -3.16
CA LEU A 99 6.43 -7.44 -3.57
C LEU A 99 7.34 -8.41 -2.80
N ARG A 100 7.12 -8.57 -1.49
CA ARG A 100 7.89 -9.54 -0.69
C ARG A 100 7.67 -10.98 -1.14
N GLN A 101 6.44 -11.37 -1.49
CA GLN A 101 6.19 -12.70 -2.05
C GLN A 101 6.89 -12.91 -3.40
N MET A 102 6.90 -11.90 -4.26
CA MET A 102 7.61 -11.97 -5.55
C MET A 102 9.11 -12.09 -5.38
N GLU A 103 9.71 -11.37 -4.43
CA GLU A 103 11.13 -11.49 -4.07
C GLU A 103 11.46 -12.89 -3.57
N GLN A 104 10.63 -13.46 -2.68
CA GLN A 104 10.79 -14.83 -2.19
C GLN A 104 10.71 -15.85 -3.33
N ARG A 105 9.73 -15.68 -4.23
CA ARG A 105 9.58 -16.54 -5.40
C ARG A 105 10.79 -16.46 -6.32
N MET A 106 11.29 -15.27 -6.60
CA MET A 106 12.51 -15.08 -7.39
C MET A 106 13.71 -15.78 -6.75
N HIS A 107 13.90 -15.66 -5.44
CA HIS A 107 14.99 -16.32 -4.73
C HIS A 107 14.87 -17.85 -4.80
N LEU A 108 13.65 -18.38 -4.69
CA LEU A 108 13.37 -19.80 -4.88
C LEU A 108 13.68 -20.24 -6.31
N ASP A 109 13.21 -19.51 -7.32
CA ASP A 109 13.44 -19.81 -8.73
C ASP A 109 14.94 -19.80 -9.07
N ILE A 110 15.71 -18.85 -8.54
CA ILE A 110 17.18 -18.81 -8.68
C ILE A 110 17.83 -20.03 -8.01
N SER A 111 17.40 -20.39 -6.80
CA SER A 111 17.95 -21.54 -6.08
C SER A 111 17.60 -22.90 -6.72
N VAL A 112 16.46 -22.99 -7.42
CA VAL A 112 15.99 -24.19 -8.11
C VAL A 112 16.60 -24.34 -9.50
N ASN A 113 16.78 -23.24 -10.25
CA ASN A 113 17.40 -23.25 -11.59
C ASN A 113 18.95 -23.20 -11.56
N GLY A 114 19.56 -23.17 -10.38
CA GLY A 114 21.02 -23.19 -10.18
C GLY A 114 21.67 -24.57 -10.13
N GLN A 115 20.99 -25.64 -10.57
CA GLN A 115 21.55 -26.99 -10.79
C GLN A 115 21.74 -27.30 -12.27
#